data_AF-A0A1Q9GX08-F1
#
_entry.id   AF-A0A1Q9GX08-F1
#
_cell.length_a   1.000
_cell.length_b   1.000
_cell.length_c   1.000
_cell.angle_alpha   90.00
_cell.angle_beta   90.00
_cell.angle_gamma   90.00
#
_symmetry.space_group_name_H-M   'P 1'
#
loop_
_entity.id
_entity.type
_entity.pdbx_description
1 polymer ?
#
loop_
_entity_poly.entity_id
_entity_poly.type
_entity_poly.pdbx_seq_one_letter_code
_entity_poly.pdbx_strand_id
1 'polypeptide(L)'
;MQSQFHLPLLFFSLVVVSPAFGDENDALFSSSPSQTGYSNSSWEEQPRSDGVYDSPYSVALFSAPNGEDADRLWSQTKSVAWYGVGVAGVIALLPEDISNWDSSSERLMEKWWKNVKDGPVWDRDIWYINYIGHPYFGGVYYQVARKSGYRQWDAFVYSFLMSTFYWEYGLEAFAEAPAIQDLVTTPVLGWVYGEWAFNKEREIIQGGGKVWGSSWVGDTALFFLDPVDSIGRGINNLVGRDVIKAGTGYIGFQDVPMLNGEVDTQFKVNMSYSIGEGETSPALKRRREYTTSSVSNDPIDYSVVGISIGARYLDLDSDWQLENSWASTISLGVYFTPQFSSRLNYSRVETPSTITKADVSYENYSFDFQYYFNSKEKLRPYLNAGIGETLLEKSVDLKTFQINAGAGLHYQFHANWALLADWSHYYSTSTSTNDDLFSGQLVYRFGRGER
;
A
#
# COMPACT_ATOMS: atom_id res chain seq x y z
N MET A 1 31.02 6.28 -51.33
CA MET A 1 30.32 7.02 -50.27
C MET A 1 30.29 6.13 -49.03
N GLN A 2 31.20 6.38 -48.09
CA GLN A 2 31.21 5.80 -46.75
C GLN A 2 30.80 6.93 -45.80
N SER A 3 29.68 6.80 -45.09
CA SER A 3 29.33 7.71 -43.99
C SER A 3 29.69 7.04 -42.67
N GLN A 4 30.69 7.60 -41.99
CA GLN A 4 31.07 7.23 -40.63
C GLN A 4 30.04 7.79 -39.64
N PHE A 5 29.55 6.93 -38.74
CA PHE A 5 28.81 7.33 -37.55
C PHE A 5 29.81 7.87 -36.51
N HIS A 6 29.61 9.12 -36.06
CA HIS A 6 30.33 9.70 -34.92
C HIS A 6 29.56 9.43 -33.63
N LEU A 7 30.22 8.79 -32.67
CA LEU A 7 29.79 8.66 -31.27
C LEU A 7 29.88 10.04 -30.58
N PRO A 8 28.88 10.49 -29.79
CA PRO A 8 29.06 11.67 -28.95
C PRO A 8 29.96 11.34 -27.76
N LEU A 9 31.04 12.11 -27.60
CA LEU A 9 31.92 12.06 -26.44
C LEU A 9 31.19 12.57 -25.19
N LEU A 10 31.04 11.71 -24.19
CA LEU A 10 30.74 12.10 -22.81
C LEU A 10 31.98 12.77 -22.19
N PHE A 11 31.94 14.09 -22.01
CA PHE A 11 32.93 14.81 -21.22
C PHE A 11 32.52 14.80 -19.74
N PHE A 12 33.28 14.09 -18.91
CA PHE A 12 33.30 14.30 -17.46
C PHE A 12 34.28 15.43 -17.14
N SER A 13 33.79 16.56 -16.62
CA SER A 13 34.65 17.58 -16.00
C SER A 13 34.56 17.47 -14.48
N LEU A 14 35.68 17.11 -13.86
CA LEU A 14 35.86 17.15 -12.41
C LEU A 14 36.42 18.53 -12.05
N VAL A 15 35.64 19.40 -11.42
CA VAL A 15 36.14 20.67 -10.90
C VAL A 15 36.51 20.47 -9.43
N VAL A 16 37.81 20.46 -9.14
CA VAL A 16 38.36 20.48 -7.78
C VAL A 16 38.64 21.94 -7.41
N VAL A 17 37.93 22.46 -6.41
CA VAL A 17 38.24 23.77 -5.81
C VAL A 17 38.90 23.53 -4.46
N SER A 18 40.16 23.94 -4.32
CA SER A 18 40.87 23.97 -3.04
C SER A 18 40.39 25.16 -2.19
N PRO A 19 40.28 25.04 -0.86
CA PRO A 19 39.90 26.16 -0.02
C PRO A 19 41.10 27.10 0.19
N ALA A 20 40.89 28.38 -0.14
CA ALA A 20 41.75 29.47 0.31
C ALA A 20 41.29 29.89 1.71
N PHE A 21 42.25 29.97 2.64
CA PHE A 21 42.07 30.55 3.97
C PHE A 21 41.84 32.06 3.86
N GLY A 22 40.88 32.60 4.63
CA GLY A 22 40.59 34.03 4.74
C GLY A 22 39.78 34.34 6.01
N ASP A 23 40.21 35.37 6.71
CA ASP A 23 40.02 35.69 8.13
C ASP A 23 38.60 36.04 8.62
N GLU A 24 38.48 35.94 9.95
CA GLU A 24 37.43 36.47 10.84
C GLU A 24 37.02 37.92 10.51
N ASN A 25 35.70 38.18 10.52
CA ASN A 25 35.13 39.40 11.09
C ASN A 25 33.64 39.24 11.39
N ASP A 26 33.27 39.68 12.59
CA ASP A 26 31.94 39.71 13.19
C ASP A 26 30.88 40.40 12.33
N ALA A 27 29.72 39.76 12.18
CA ALA A 27 28.46 40.43 11.90
C ALA A 27 27.30 39.71 12.63
N LEU A 28 26.90 40.30 13.75
CA LEU A 28 25.67 40.05 14.48
C LEU A 28 24.45 40.15 13.55
N PHE A 29 23.79 39.03 13.28
CA PHE A 29 22.41 39.01 12.79
C PHE A 29 21.57 38.00 13.57
N SER A 30 20.57 38.55 14.27
CA SER A 30 19.44 37.87 14.87
C SER A 30 18.80 36.90 13.87
N SER A 31 18.76 35.61 14.21
CA SER A 31 17.95 34.62 13.50
C SER A 31 16.77 34.18 14.37
N SER A 32 15.56 34.46 13.88
CA SER A 32 14.33 33.79 14.26
C SER A 32 14.47 32.27 14.06
N PRO A 33 13.81 31.42 14.84
CA PRO A 33 13.85 29.98 14.64
C PRO A 33 12.94 29.60 13.45
N SER A 34 13.40 29.83 12.23
CA SER A 34 12.90 29.14 11.04
C SER A 34 13.98 28.17 10.57
N GLN A 35 14.26 27.17 11.39
CA GLN A 35 14.88 25.94 10.92
C GLN A 35 13.77 24.88 10.87
N THR A 36 13.09 24.77 9.73
CA THR A 36 12.33 23.56 9.38
C THR A 36 13.35 22.46 9.10
N GLY A 37 13.96 21.94 10.16
CA GLY A 37 14.81 20.76 10.09
C GLY A 37 13.92 19.54 9.82
N TYR A 38 14.35 18.68 8.90
CA TYR A 38 13.75 17.36 8.67
C TYR A 38 13.45 16.67 10.01
N SER A 39 12.18 16.38 10.26
CA SER A 39 11.74 15.77 11.52
C SER A 39 11.42 14.30 11.28
N ASN A 40 12.22 13.41 11.85
CA ASN A 40 11.91 11.98 11.89
C ASN A 40 11.08 11.60 13.12
N SER A 41 10.35 12.57 13.71
CA SER A 41 9.46 12.30 14.84
C SER A 41 8.24 11.54 14.37
N SER A 42 7.85 10.49 15.09
CA SER A 42 6.57 9.82 14.83
C SER A 42 5.39 10.75 15.17
N TRP A 43 4.21 10.45 14.62
CA TRP A 43 2.99 11.16 14.99
C TRP A 43 2.83 11.17 16.52
N GLU A 44 3.04 10.04 17.18
CA GLU A 44 2.85 9.86 18.62
C GLU A 44 3.83 10.65 19.50
N GLU A 45 4.93 11.16 18.94
CA GLU A 45 5.97 11.90 19.69
C GLU A 45 5.71 13.41 19.77
N GLN A 46 4.81 13.95 18.95
CA GLN A 46 4.48 15.37 18.95
C GLN A 46 3.15 15.63 19.68
N PRO A 47 3.13 16.55 20.66
CA PRO A 47 1.87 16.95 21.30
C PRO A 47 0.98 17.66 20.27
N ARG A 48 -0.27 17.22 20.16
CA ARG A 48 -1.29 17.83 19.28
C ARG A 48 -2.50 18.28 20.07
N SER A 49 -3.20 19.29 19.56
CA SER A 49 -4.49 19.68 20.10
C SER A 49 -5.52 18.57 19.84
N ASP A 50 -6.43 18.38 20.79
CA ASP A 50 -7.46 17.32 20.68
C ASP A 50 -8.36 17.51 19.44
N GLY A 51 -8.55 18.75 18.99
CA GLY A 51 -9.37 19.07 17.81
C GLY A 51 -8.88 18.47 16.49
N VAL A 52 -7.62 17.99 16.41
CA VAL A 52 -7.12 17.24 15.24
C VAL A 52 -7.93 15.94 15.02
N TYR A 53 -8.53 15.40 16.07
CA TYR A 53 -9.30 14.15 16.03
C TYR A 53 -10.81 14.36 15.81
N ASP A 54 -11.30 15.61 15.75
CA ASP A 54 -12.72 15.92 15.46
C ASP A 54 -13.11 15.52 14.03
N SER A 55 -12.14 15.48 13.11
CA SER A 55 -12.30 15.02 11.73
C SER A 55 -11.35 13.85 11.47
N PRO A 56 -11.68 12.64 11.96
CA PRO A 56 -10.75 11.51 11.97
C PRO A 56 -10.35 11.01 10.58
N TYR A 57 -11.16 11.32 9.56
CA TYR A 57 -10.94 10.95 8.16
C TYR A 57 -10.39 12.08 7.29
N SER A 58 -10.05 13.24 7.86
CA SER A 58 -9.39 14.30 7.09
C SER A 58 -8.04 13.83 6.57
N VAL A 59 -7.71 14.21 5.33
CA VAL A 59 -6.45 13.82 4.68
C VAL A 59 -5.48 14.99 4.69
N ALA A 60 -4.34 14.78 5.33
CA ALA A 60 -3.26 15.74 5.54
C ALA A 60 -2.13 15.65 4.49
N LEU A 61 -2.12 14.60 3.66
CA LEU A 61 -1.02 14.26 2.74
C LEU A 61 -0.51 15.42 1.88
N PHE A 62 -1.41 16.31 1.44
CA PHE A 62 -1.09 17.37 0.49
C PHE A 62 -0.82 18.73 1.14
N SER A 63 -1.14 18.91 2.41
CA SER A 63 -1.05 20.21 3.09
C SER A 63 -0.22 20.19 4.37
N ALA A 64 0.07 19.02 4.93
CA ALA A 64 0.84 18.82 6.17
C ALA A 64 0.50 19.84 7.29
N PRO A 65 -0.78 19.97 7.68
CA PRO A 65 -1.22 21.06 8.54
C PRO A 65 -0.85 20.84 10.02
N ASN A 66 -0.41 19.64 10.41
CA ASN A 66 -0.17 19.24 11.81
C ASN A 66 1.31 18.94 12.10
N GLY A 67 2.22 19.52 11.32
CA GLY A 67 3.68 19.35 11.50
C GLY A 67 4.26 18.10 10.88
N GLU A 68 3.55 17.48 9.92
CA GLU A 68 4.04 16.37 9.13
C GLU A 68 5.19 16.80 8.19
N ASP A 69 6.11 15.88 7.86
CA ASP A 69 7.28 16.16 7.02
C ASP A 69 6.97 15.83 5.55
N ALA A 70 6.31 16.78 4.86
CA ALA A 70 5.93 16.63 3.45
C ALA A 70 7.15 16.50 2.51
N ASP A 71 8.27 17.18 2.83
CA ASP A 71 9.49 17.13 2.05
C ASP A 71 10.12 15.73 2.09
N ARG A 72 10.15 15.12 3.29
CA ARG A 72 10.58 13.74 3.47
C ARG A 72 9.65 12.77 2.76
N LEU A 73 8.33 12.93 2.89
CA LEU A 73 7.36 12.07 2.19
C LEU A 73 7.60 12.10 0.67
N TRP A 74 7.76 13.28 0.10
CA TRP A 74 8.01 13.44 -1.33
C TRP A 74 9.36 12.87 -1.77
N SER A 75 10.41 13.12 -0.99
CA SER A 75 11.73 12.52 -1.18
C SER A 75 11.66 11.00 -1.26
N GLN A 76 11.02 10.35 -0.27
CA GLN A 76 10.90 8.90 -0.24
C GLN A 76 9.98 8.36 -1.34
N THR A 77 8.91 9.08 -1.70
CA THR A 77 8.03 8.70 -2.81
C THR A 77 8.82 8.56 -4.11
N LYS A 78 9.76 9.48 -4.38
CA LYS A 78 10.66 9.37 -5.55
C LYS A 78 11.58 8.16 -5.47
N SER A 79 12.14 7.87 -4.29
CA SER A 79 12.97 6.68 -4.09
C SER A 79 12.18 5.40 -4.36
N VAL A 80 10.97 5.29 -3.80
CA VAL A 80 10.05 4.18 -4.06
C VAL A 80 9.74 4.08 -5.55
N ALA A 81 9.48 5.20 -6.23
CA ALA A 81 9.19 5.21 -7.66
C ALA A 81 10.33 4.57 -8.49
N TRP A 82 11.58 4.83 -8.13
CA TRP A 82 12.74 4.21 -8.77
C TRP A 82 12.96 2.74 -8.37
N TYR A 83 12.75 2.41 -7.09
CA TYR A 83 12.86 1.03 -6.63
C TYR A 83 11.82 0.13 -7.29
N GLY A 84 10.59 0.60 -7.46
CA GLY A 84 9.55 -0.18 -8.13
C GLY A 84 9.84 -0.42 -9.61
N VAL A 85 10.49 0.50 -10.33
CA VAL A 85 11.01 0.23 -11.70
C VAL A 85 12.06 -0.89 -11.67
N GLY A 86 12.96 -0.87 -10.67
CA GLY A 86 13.92 -1.96 -10.47
C GLY A 86 13.26 -3.31 -10.17
N VAL A 87 12.24 -3.32 -9.29
CA VAL A 87 11.46 -4.52 -8.96
C VAL A 87 10.72 -5.03 -10.20
N ALA A 88 10.05 -4.17 -10.96
CA ALA A 88 9.39 -4.51 -12.22
C ALA A 88 10.39 -5.13 -13.21
N GLY A 89 11.61 -4.58 -13.30
CA GLY A 89 12.69 -5.17 -14.10
C GLY A 89 13.10 -6.57 -13.65
N VAL A 90 13.09 -6.86 -12.34
CA VAL A 90 13.34 -8.21 -11.80
C VAL A 90 12.16 -9.14 -12.10
N ILE A 91 10.91 -8.69 -11.93
CA ILE A 91 9.71 -9.47 -12.22
C ILE A 91 9.65 -9.86 -13.70
N ALA A 92 10.00 -8.93 -14.60
CA ALA A 92 10.10 -9.21 -16.04
C ALA A 92 11.15 -10.28 -16.40
N LEU A 93 12.08 -10.60 -15.49
CA LEU A 93 13.07 -11.67 -15.65
C LEU A 93 12.66 -12.97 -14.94
N LEU A 94 11.61 -12.96 -14.12
CA LEU A 94 11.06 -14.18 -13.51
C LEU A 94 10.34 -15.02 -14.58
N PRO A 95 10.29 -16.34 -14.41
CA PRO A 95 9.48 -17.22 -15.26
C PRO A 95 8.01 -16.77 -15.35
N GLU A 96 7.42 -16.86 -16.55
CA GLU A 96 6.04 -16.41 -16.84
C GLU A 96 4.99 -17.12 -15.99
N ASP A 97 5.25 -18.34 -15.50
CA ASP A 97 4.36 -19.09 -14.59
C ASP A 97 4.37 -18.55 -13.14
N ILE A 98 5.28 -17.62 -12.83
CA ILE A 98 5.38 -16.95 -11.53
C ILE A 98 5.01 -15.47 -11.65
N SER A 99 5.45 -14.80 -12.72
CA SER A 99 5.23 -13.37 -12.91
C SER A 99 4.00 -13.03 -13.74
N ASN A 100 3.51 -13.94 -14.60
CA ASN A 100 2.52 -13.71 -15.67
C ASN A 100 2.94 -12.66 -16.74
N TRP A 101 4.18 -12.18 -16.74
CA TRP A 101 4.66 -11.14 -17.66
C TRP A 101 5.27 -11.72 -18.95
N ASP A 102 4.55 -11.67 -20.07
CA ASP A 102 5.06 -12.09 -21.39
C ASP A 102 6.23 -11.20 -21.90
N SER A 103 7.29 -11.85 -22.37
CA SER A 103 8.52 -11.25 -22.92
C SER A 103 8.41 -10.69 -24.35
N SER A 104 7.30 -10.88 -25.06
CA SER A 104 7.12 -10.49 -26.46
C SER A 104 6.65 -9.03 -26.65
N SER A 105 7.50 -8.05 -26.31
CA SER A 105 7.05 -6.69 -26.01
C SER A 105 7.25 -5.61 -27.11
N GLU A 106 6.72 -5.76 -28.32
CA GLU A 106 6.85 -4.66 -29.32
C GLU A 106 5.89 -3.46 -29.08
N ARG A 107 4.87 -3.56 -28.20
CA ARG A 107 3.83 -2.50 -28.03
C ARG A 107 3.36 -2.28 -26.58
N LEU A 108 4.27 -2.14 -25.62
CA LEU A 108 3.97 -1.99 -24.18
C LEU A 108 2.95 -0.90 -23.84
N MET A 109 3.04 0.29 -24.46
CA MET A 109 2.11 1.39 -24.17
C MET A 109 0.67 1.10 -24.62
N GLU A 110 0.51 0.37 -25.73
CA GLU A 110 -0.82 0.00 -26.21
C GLU A 110 -1.45 -1.09 -25.33
N LYS A 111 -0.62 -2.05 -24.88
CA LYS A 111 -1.02 -3.06 -23.91
C LYS A 111 -1.47 -2.42 -22.60
N TRP A 112 -0.69 -1.48 -22.07
CA TRP A 112 -1.06 -0.70 -20.89
C TRP A 112 -2.40 0.02 -21.05
N TRP A 113 -2.57 0.75 -22.15
CA TRP A 113 -3.83 1.47 -22.40
C TRP A 113 -5.03 0.53 -22.54
N LYS A 114 -4.83 -0.65 -23.14
CA LYS A 114 -5.85 -1.70 -23.22
C LYS A 114 -6.20 -2.23 -21.83
N ASN A 115 -5.21 -2.64 -21.04
CA ASN A 115 -5.40 -3.18 -19.69
C ASN A 115 -6.14 -2.19 -18.77
N VAL A 116 -5.71 -0.92 -18.75
CA VAL A 116 -6.37 0.13 -17.97
C VAL A 116 -7.81 0.38 -18.42
N LYS A 117 -8.10 0.28 -19.73
CA LYS A 117 -9.44 0.49 -20.29
C LYS A 117 -10.39 -0.69 -20.07
N ASP A 118 -9.88 -1.91 -20.17
CA ASP A 118 -10.67 -3.12 -19.96
C ASP A 118 -11.14 -3.20 -18.49
N GLY A 119 -10.39 -2.55 -17.59
CA GLY A 119 -10.76 -2.36 -16.19
C GLY A 119 -10.36 -3.55 -15.31
N PRO A 120 -10.58 -3.44 -13.98
CA PRO A 120 -10.12 -4.46 -13.07
C PRO A 120 -10.84 -5.80 -13.24
N VAL A 121 -10.08 -6.88 -13.11
CA VAL A 121 -10.59 -8.26 -13.13
C VAL A 121 -10.23 -8.97 -11.83
N TRP A 122 -10.94 -10.06 -11.52
CA TRP A 122 -10.48 -10.92 -10.44
C TRP A 122 -9.29 -11.74 -10.93
N ASP A 123 -8.11 -11.35 -10.48
CA ASP A 123 -6.86 -11.97 -10.87
C ASP A 123 -6.73 -13.41 -10.27
N ARG A 124 -5.94 -14.24 -10.95
CA ARG A 124 -5.73 -15.67 -10.68
C ARG A 124 -4.33 -15.98 -10.15
N ASP A 125 -3.58 -14.97 -9.73
CA ASP A 125 -2.26 -15.16 -9.16
C ASP A 125 -2.23 -16.13 -7.98
N ILE A 126 -1.02 -16.63 -7.75
CA ILE A 126 -0.76 -17.54 -6.66
C ILE A 126 -1.07 -16.82 -5.34
N TRP A 127 -1.91 -17.42 -4.51
CA TRP A 127 -2.47 -16.79 -3.30
C TRP A 127 -1.45 -16.08 -2.40
N TYR A 128 -0.20 -16.56 -2.30
CA TYR A 128 0.81 -15.92 -1.46
C TYR A 128 1.30 -14.58 -2.04
N ILE A 129 1.21 -14.36 -3.35
CA ILE A 129 1.49 -13.05 -3.96
C ILE A 129 0.42 -12.06 -3.48
N ASN A 130 -0.86 -12.38 -3.67
CA ASN A 130 -1.98 -11.49 -3.35
C ASN A 130 -2.23 -11.27 -1.85
N TYR A 131 -1.91 -12.24 -1.01
CA TYR A 131 -2.19 -12.17 0.43
C TYR A 131 -0.94 -12.03 1.31
N ILE A 132 0.27 -12.07 0.74
CA ILE A 132 1.52 -11.81 1.48
C ILE A 132 2.36 -10.76 0.77
N GLY A 133 2.70 -10.96 -0.51
CA GLY A 133 3.55 -10.05 -1.28
C GLY A 133 2.94 -8.65 -1.45
N HIS A 134 1.72 -8.60 -1.96
CA HIS A 134 0.94 -7.38 -2.14
C HIS A 134 0.76 -6.60 -0.82
N PRO A 135 0.21 -7.20 0.27
CA PRO A 135 0.16 -6.55 1.58
C PRO A 135 1.52 -6.09 2.12
N TYR A 136 2.59 -6.83 1.87
CA TYR A 136 3.94 -6.42 2.25
C TYR A 136 4.33 -5.09 1.58
N PHE A 137 4.20 -4.99 0.25
CA PHE A 137 4.52 -3.75 -0.47
C PHE A 137 3.58 -2.59 -0.09
N GLY A 138 2.30 -2.87 0.14
CA GLY A 138 1.37 -1.90 0.75
C GLY A 138 1.90 -1.37 2.09
N GLY A 139 2.38 -2.25 2.97
CA GLY A 139 2.98 -1.83 4.23
C GLY A 139 4.31 -1.09 4.11
N VAL A 140 5.09 -1.35 3.05
CA VAL A 140 6.27 -0.53 2.72
C VAL A 140 5.84 0.90 2.36
N TYR A 141 4.83 1.07 1.51
CA TYR A 141 4.29 2.40 1.20
C TYR A 141 3.71 3.07 2.45
N TYR A 142 2.96 2.35 3.26
CA TYR A 142 2.43 2.84 4.54
C TYR A 142 3.53 3.40 5.46
N GLN A 143 4.64 2.68 5.60
CA GLN A 143 5.77 3.10 6.45
C GLN A 143 6.44 4.39 5.96
N VAL A 144 6.49 4.63 4.65
CA VAL A 144 7.02 5.88 4.08
C VAL A 144 6.28 7.10 4.64
N ALA A 145 4.95 7.05 4.69
CA ALA A 145 4.13 8.10 5.27
C ALA A 145 4.23 8.14 6.80
N ARG A 146 4.13 6.99 7.50
CA ARG A 146 4.25 6.94 8.98
C ARG A 146 5.55 7.54 9.49
N LYS A 147 6.68 7.20 8.86
CA LYS A 147 8.01 7.73 9.20
C LYS A 147 8.20 9.19 8.82
N SER A 148 7.34 9.73 7.97
CA SER A 148 7.29 11.16 7.64
C SER A 148 6.35 11.94 8.57
N GLY A 149 6.01 11.34 9.72
CA GLY A 149 5.27 12.01 10.78
C GLY A 149 3.77 12.07 10.56
N TYR A 150 3.20 11.29 9.62
CA TYR A 150 1.76 11.19 9.39
C TYR A 150 1.11 10.15 10.32
N ARG A 151 -0.17 10.37 10.67
CA ARG A 151 -1.00 9.39 11.41
C ARG A 151 -1.38 8.19 10.54
N GLN A 152 -1.97 7.18 11.18
CA GLN A 152 -2.32 5.91 10.52
C GLN A 152 -3.29 6.09 9.35
N TRP A 153 -4.34 6.90 9.51
CA TRP A 153 -5.28 7.16 8.42
C TRP A 153 -4.60 7.75 7.18
N ASP A 154 -3.77 8.79 7.36
CA ASP A 154 -3.05 9.42 6.26
C ASP A 154 -2.05 8.46 5.60
N ALA A 155 -1.35 7.66 6.39
CA ALA A 155 -0.46 6.64 5.88
C ALA A 155 -1.18 5.53 5.11
N PHE A 156 -2.38 5.14 5.55
CA PHE A 156 -3.25 4.24 4.80
C PHE A 156 -3.68 4.85 3.47
N VAL A 157 -4.13 6.12 3.45
CA VAL A 157 -4.52 6.80 2.21
C VAL A 157 -3.32 6.90 1.25
N TYR A 158 -2.13 7.20 1.75
CA TYR A 158 -0.91 7.21 0.94
C TYR A 158 -0.61 5.83 0.35
N SER A 159 -0.67 4.78 1.17
CA SER A 159 -0.51 3.40 0.71
C SER A 159 -1.55 3.03 -0.35
N PHE A 160 -2.82 3.39 -0.16
CA PHE A 160 -3.89 3.15 -1.12
C PHE A 160 -3.59 3.81 -2.47
N LEU A 161 -3.15 5.07 -2.47
CA LEU A 161 -2.80 5.79 -3.71
C LEU A 161 -1.60 5.15 -4.41
N MET A 162 -0.57 4.76 -3.66
CA MET A 162 0.63 4.13 -4.22
C MET A 162 0.35 2.73 -4.76
N SER A 163 -0.39 1.90 -4.02
CA SER A 163 -0.80 0.58 -4.48
C SER A 163 -1.68 0.66 -5.73
N THR A 164 -2.68 1.54 -5.73
CA THR A 164 -3.65 1.66 -6.83
C THR A 164 -3.04 2.29 -8.08
N PHE A 165 -2.46 3.48 -7.97
CA PHE A 165 -2.13 4.28 -9.15
C PHE A 165 -0.69 4.11 -9.61
N TYR A 166 0.24 3.89 -8.68
CA TYR A 166 1.65 3.74 -9.03
C TYR A 166 1.99 2.28 -9.39
N TRP A 167 1.52 1.31 -8.59
CA TRP A 167 1.78 -0.10 -8.86
C TRP A 167 0.78 -0.69 -9.85
N GLU A 168 -0.46 -0.90 -9.41
CA GLU A 168 -1.48 -1.66 -10.14
C GLU A 168 -1.80 -1.06 -11.53
N TYR A 169 -2.33 0.17 -11.56
CA TYR A 169 -2.62 0.88 -12.80
C TYR A 169 -1.38 1.47 -13.48
N GLY A 170 -0.23 1.46 -12.79
CA GLY A 170 1.00 2.06 -13.27
C GLY A 170 1.93 1.03 -13.88
N LEU A 171 2.79 0.43 -13.06
CA LEU A 171 3.82 -0.52 -13.48
C LEU A 171 3.26 -1.87 -13.93
N GLU A 172 2.30 -2.41 -13.19
CA GLU A 172 1.75 -3.76 -13.43
C GLU A 172 0.83 -3.79 -14.64
N ALA A 173 0.09 -2.70 -14.87
CA ALA A 173 -0.75 -2.53 -16.05
C ALA A 173 0.01 -2.69 -17.40
N PHE A 174 1.34 -2.56 -17.42
CA PHE A 174 2.14 -2.85 -18.63
C PHE A 174 2.16 -4.34 -18.99
N ALA A 175 1.95 -5.21 -18.01
CA ALA A 175 1.94 -6.65 -18.17
C ALA A 175 0.52 -7.24 -18.10
N GLU A 176 -0.30 -6.80 -17.15
CA GLU A 176 -1.59 -7.43 -16.86
C GLU A 176 -2.71 -6.42 -16.62
N ALA A 177 -3.96 -6.89 -16.64
CA ALA A 177 -5.09 -6.05 -16.26
C ALA A 177 -5.11 -5.87 -14.74
N PRO A 178 -5.45 -4.68 -14.21
CA PRO A 178 -5.56 -4.46 -12.78
C PRO A 178 -6.42 -5.51 -12.05
N ALA A 179 -6.05 -5.87 -10.84
CA ALA A 179 -6.72 -6.85 -10.02
C ALA A 179 -7.69 -6.22 -9.01
N ILE A 180 -8.97 -6.63 -9.02
CA ILE A 180 -9.99 -6.13 -8.09
C ILE A 180 -9.57 -6.39 -6.64
N GLN A 181 -9.04 -7.59 -6.35
CA GLN A 181 -8.60 -7.93 -4.99
C GLN A 181 -7.45 -7.05 -4.54
N ASP A 182 -6.44 -6.79 -5.37
CA ASP A 182 -5.22 -6.11 -4.96
C ASP A 182 -5.44 -4.60 -4.77
N LEU A 183 -6.45 -4.01 -5.42
CA LEU A 183 -6.94 -2.67 -5.08
C LEU A 183 -7.45 -2.54 -3.64
N VAL A 184 -7.85 -3.64 -3.00
CA VAL A 184 -8.39 -3.66 -1.64
C VAL A 184 -7.41 -4.30 -0.66
N THR A 185 -6.95 -5.52 -0.93
CA THR A 185 -6.12 -6.34 -0.03
C THR A 185 -4.77 -5.67 0.20
N THR A 186 -4.11 -5.19 -0.86
CA THR A 186 -2.80 -4.54 -0.79
C THR A 186 -2.76 -3.39 0.21
N PRO A 187 -3.61 -2.34 0.11
CA PRO A 187 -3.56 -1.25 1.08
C PRO A 187 -4.20 -1.58 2.43
N VAL A 188 -5.26 -2.39 2.49
CA VAL A 188 -5.96 -2.67 3.76
C VAL A 188 -5.15 -3.62 4.65
N LEU A 189 -4.63 -4.71 4.12
CA LEU A 189 -3.72 -5.59 4.87
C LEU A 189 -2.33 -4.94 4.99
N GLY A 190 -1.93 -4.11 4.03
CA GLY A 190 -0.72 -3.30 4.11
C GLY A 190 -0.74 -2.31 5.28
N TRP A 191 -1.90 -1.77 5.66
CA TRP A 191 -2.03 -0.98 6.89
C TRP A 191 -1.71 -1.83 8.13
N VAL A 192 -2.30 -3.03 8.25
CA VAL A 192 -2.06 -3.92 9.39
C VAL A 192 -0.59 -4.32 9.48
N TYR A 193 -0.01 -4.79 8.37
CA TYR A 193 1.40 -5.18 8.32
C TYR A 193 2.32 -3.99 8.54
N GLY A 194 2.06 -2.85 7.88
CA GLY A 194 2.87 -1.64 7.95
C GLY A 194 2.91 -1.03 9.35
N GLU A 195 1.81 -1.01 10.08
CA GLU A 195 1.79 -0.53 11.47
C GLU A 195 2.53 -1.50 12.41
N TRP A 196 2.40 -2.82 12.19
CA TRP A 196 3.21 -3.80 12.92
C TRP A 196 4.70 -3.62 12.63
N ALA A 197 5.08 -3.49 11.36
CA ALA A 197 6.46 -3.34 10.92
C ALA A 197 7.09 -2.05 11.47
N PHE A 198 6.36 -0.93 11.38
CA PHE A 198 6.77 0.36 11.94
C PHE A 198 7.11 0.26 13.44
N ASN A 199 6.25 -0.39 14.23
CA ASN A 199 6.48 -0.56 15.65
C ASN A 199 7.59 -1.58 15.95
N LYS A 200 7.68 -2.67 15.18
CA LYS A 200 8.71 -3.70 15.34
C LYS A 200 10.10 -3.15 15.01
N GLU A 201 10.24 -2.33 13.99
CA GLU A 201 11.50 -1.67 13.65
C GLU A 201 11.97 -0.78 14.79
N ARG A 202 11.07 0.03 15.37
CA ARG A 202 11.38 0.88 16.53
C ARG A 202 11.82 0.05 17.73
N GLU A 203 11.16 -1.05 18.02
CA GLU A 203 11.53 -1.99 19.10
C GLU A 203 12.95 -2.54 18.89
N ILE A 204 13.29 -3.01 17.68
CA ILE A 204 14.62 -3.54 17.36
C ILE A 204 15.69 -2.44 17.52
N ILE A 205 15.43 -1.24 17.00
CA ILE A 205 16.36 -0.11 17.11
C ILE A 205 16.57 0.29 18.58
N GLN A 206 15.51 0.37 19.38
CA GLN A 206 15.58 0.66 20.82
C GLN A 206 16.32 -0.43 21.59
N GLY A 207 16.15 -1.69 21.19
CA GLY A 207 16.87 -2.86 21.71
C GLY A 207 18.34 -2.92 21.31
N GLY A 208 18.87 -1.89 20.64
CA GLY A 208 20.27 -1.80 20.22
C GLY A 208 20.56 -2.44 18.86
N GLY A 209 19.54 -2.60 18.01
CA GLY A 209 19.69 -3.13 16.65
C GLY A 209 19.95 -4.65 16.61
N LYS A 210 19.52 -5.38 17.64
CA LYS A 210 19.77 -6.82 17.77
C LYS A 210 18.46 -7.60 17.82
N VAL A 211 18.44 -8.74 17.14
CA VAL A 211 17.39 -9.76 17.27
C VAL A 211 18.04 -11.04 17.77
N TRP A 212 17.48 -11.62 18.84
CA TRP A 212 18.05 -12.78 19.54
C TRP A 212 19.54 -12.64 19.90
N GLY A 213 19.96 -11.42 20.24
CA GLY A 213 21.34 -11.10 20.60
C GLY A 213 22.30 -10.89 19.41
N SER A 214 21.86 -11.11 18.17
CA SER A 214 22.66 -10.94 16.96
C SER A 214 22.36 -9.62 16.24
N SER A 215 23.39 -8.81 15.99
CA SER A 215 23.29 -7.59 15.18
C SER A 215 23.04 -7.91 13.70
N TRP A 216 23.63 -8.99 13.17
CA TRP A 216 23.40 -9.40 11.78
C TRP A 216 21.93 -9.79 11.53
N VAL A 217 21.32 -10.52 12.47
CA VAL A 217 19.88 -10.85 12.40
C VAL A 217 19.04 -9.59 12.56
N GLY A 218 19.47 -8.65 13.41
CA GLY A 218 18.83 -7.34 13.55
C GLY A 218 18.84 -6.54 12.24
N ASP A 219 20.00 -6.36 11.62
CA ASP A 219 20.15 -5.63 10.35
C ASP A 219 19.34 -6.28 9.22
N THR A 220 19.34 -7.63 9.17
CA THR A 220 18.52 -8.38 8.20
C THR A 220 17.04 -8.16 8.45
N ALA A 221 16.59 -8.21 9.70
CA ALA A 221 15.20 -7.95 10.06
C ALA A 221 14.80 -6.52 9.69
N LEU A 222 15.64 -5.52 9.98
CA LEU A 222 15.39 -4.12 9.62
C LEU A 222 15.27 -3.92 8.11
N PHE A 223 16.05 -4.65 7.30
CA PHE A 223 15.93 -4.62 5.84
C PHE A 223 14.59 -5.14 5.35
N PHE A 224 14.12 -6.29 5.87
CA PHE A 224 12.83 -6.84 5.45
C PHE A 224 11.65 -6.08 6.08
N LEU A 225 11.81 -5.43 7.23
CA LEU A 225 10.74 -4.61 7.80
C LEU A 225 10.56 -3.32 6.99
N ASP A 226 11.64 -2.64 6.63
CA ASP A 226 11.62 -1.46 5.79
C ASP A 226 12.83 -1.45 4.83
N PRO A 227 12.64 -1.97 3.59
CA PRO A 227 13.70 -1.98 2.60
C PRO A 227 14.03 -0.58 2.08
N VAL A 228 13.07 0.36 2.07
CA VAL A 228 13.28 1.72 1.54
C VAL A 228 14.27 2.47 2.41
N ASP A 229 14.05 2.47 3.72
CA ASP A 229 14.95 3.12 4.67
C ASP A 229 16.28 2.37 4.79
N SER A 230 16.26 1.03 4.69
CA SER A 230 17.49 0.21 4.75
C SER A 230 18.40 0.37 3.55
N ILE A 231 17.86 0.45 2.33
CA ILE A 231 18.64 0.76 1.12
C ILE A 231 19.19 2.18 1.23
N GLY A 232 18.39 3.13 1.75
CA GLY A 232 18.85 4.47 2.08
C GLY A 232 20.08 4.48 3.00
N ARG A 233 20.03 3.71 4.10
CA ARG A 233 21.16 3.54 5.05
C ARG A 233 22.37 2.83 4.42
N GLY A 234 22.15 1.81 3.59
CA GLY A 234 23.22 1.04 2.95
C GLY A 234 24.04 1.87 1.97
N ILE A 235 23.38 2.73 1.17
CA ILE A 235 24.06 3.66 0.26
C ILE A 235 24.91 4.67 1.05
N ASN A 236 24.44 5.14 2.21
CA ASN A 236 25.21 6.04 3.09
C ASN A 236 26.49 5.39 3.62
N ASN A 237 26.39 4.14 4.04
CA ASN A 237 27.52 3.39 4.58
C ASN A 237 28.57 3.05 3.51
N LEU A 238 28.14 2.77 2.27
CA LEU A 238 29.04 2.47 1.15
C LEU A 238 29.83 3.71 0.67
N VAL A 239 29.25 4.90 0.79
CA VAL A 239 29.84 6.16 0.32
C VAL A 239 30.65 6.89 1.42
N GLY A 240 30.64 6.37 2.66
CA GLY A 240 31.39 6.96 3.78
C GLY A 240 30.94 8.37 4.15
N ARG A 241 29.71 8.74 3.78
CA ARG A 241 29.08 10.07 3.96
C ARG A 241 27.59 9.87 4.23
N ASP A 242 26.98 10.77 5.00
CA ASP A 242 25.52 10.83 5.15
C ASP A 242 24.87 11.38 3.86
N VAL A 243 24.78 10.55 2.81
CA VAL A 243 24.25 10.93 1.48
C VAL A 243 22.70 10.98 1.46
N ILE A 244 22.05 10.19 2.30
CA ILE A 244 20.61 10.02 2.42
C ILE A 244 20.27 10.28 3.89
N LYS A 245 20.01 11.54 4.22
CA LYS A 245 19.48 11.94 5.54
C LYS A 245 17.94 11.85 5.59
N ALA A 246 17.34 11.14 4.62
CA ALA A 246 16.23 11.52 3.73
C ALA A 246 16.78 12.01 2.37
N GLY A 247 16.48 11.31 1.27
CA GLY A 247 17.17 11.48 -0.02
C GLY A 247 16.44 12.40 -1.00
N THR A 248 16.86 13.65 -1.16
CA THR A 248 16.31 14.54 -2.20
C THR A 248 17.14 14.44 -3.48
N GLY A 249 16.62 13.74 -4.48
CA GLY A 249 17.01 13.86 -5.89
C GLY A 249 15.90 14.53 -6.70
N TYR A 250 16.25 15.33 -7.70
CA TYR A 250 15.30 15.71 -8.74
C TYR A 250 15.92 15.58 -10.11
N ILE A 251 15.09 15.15 -11.07
CA ILE A 251 15.41 15.08 -12.48
C ILE A 251 14.59 16.18 -13.13
N GLY A 252 15.25 17.06 -13.87
CA GLY A 252 14.63 18.13 -14.61
C GLY A 252 15.04 18.08 -16.07
N PHE A 253 14.11 18.41 -16.96
CA PHE A 253 14.42 18.73 -18.34
C PHE A 253 14.74 20.21 -18.42
N GLN A 254 15.87 20.55 -19.02
CA GLN A 254 16.25 21.94 -19.24
C GLN A 254 16.45 22.17 -20.73
N ASP A 255 15.63 23.05 -21.28
CA ASP A 255 15.74 23.51 -22.66
C ASP A 255 16.89 24.51 -22.78
N VAL A 256 17.91 24.14 -23.55
CA VAL A 256 19.09 24.96 -23.81
C VAL A 256 19.02 25.46 -25.26
N PRO A 257 18.79 26.76 -25.50
CA PRO A 257 18.80 27.31 -26.85
C PRO A 257 20.23 27.26 -27.42
N MET A 258 20.36 26.65 -28.59
CA MET A 258 21.61 26.52 -29.33
C MET A 258 21.87 27.73 -30.23
N LEU A 259 23.13 27.95 -30.59
CA LEU A 259 23.60 29.06 -31.43
C LEU A 259 23.02 29.07 -32.86
N ASN A 260 22.45 27.95 -33.32
CA ASN A 260 21.76 27.83 -34.61
C ASN A 260 20.26 28.20 -34.53
N GLY A 261 19.74 28.56 -33.35
CA GLY A 261 18.33 28.88 -33.12
C GLY A 261 17.45 27.68 -32.77
N GLU A 262 18.00 26.47 -32.68
CA GLU A 262 17.28 25.28 -32.19
C GLU A 262 17.32 25.21 -30.65
N VAL A 263 16.41 24.44 -30.05
CA VAL A 263 16.35 24.23 -28.60
C VAL A 263 16.72 22.78 -28.30
N ASP A 264 17.74 22.58 -27.47
CA ASP A 264 18.18 21.26 -26.99
C ASP A 264 17.56 20.96 -25.63
N THR A 265 16.63 20.01 -25.57
CA THR A 265 16.07 19.56 -24.29
C THR A 265 17.06 18.62 -23.64
N GLN A 266 17.84 19.14 -22.70
CA GLN A 266 18.86 18.37 -22.00
C GLN A 266 18.31 17.70 -20.76
N PHE A 267 18.63 16.42 -20.62
CA PHE A 267 18.35 15.62 -19.44
C PHE A 267 19.32 16.01 -18.31
N LYS A 268 18.81 16.64 -17.26
CA LYS A 268 19.62 17.09 -16.13
C LYS A 268 19.28 16.32 -14.87
N VAL A 269 20.21 15.46 -14.47
CA VAL A 269 20.24 14.86 -13.13
C VAL A 269 21.03 15.81 -12.24
N ASN A 270 20.33 16.63 -11.45
CA ASN A 270 20.99 17.47 -10.46
C ASN A 270 21.12 16.69 -9.16
N MET A 271 22.34 16.23 -8.89
CA MET A 271 22.77 15.77 -7.58
C MET A 271 23.58 16.90 -6.95
N SER A 272 23.02 17.58 -5.95
CA SER A 272 23.76 18.60 -5.20
C SER A 272 24.69 17.90 -4.22
N TYR A 273 26.00 17.98 -4.45
CA TYR A 273 27.03 17.50 -3.53
C TYR A 273 27.78 18.70 -2.94
N SER A 274 27.58 18.97 -1.65
CA SER A 274 28.45 19.86 -0.89
C SER A 274 29.56 19.00 -0.26
N ILE A 275 30.82 19.21 -0.66
CA ILE A 275 31.98 18.49 -0.12
C ILE A 275 32.69 19.41 0.88
N GLY A 276 32.70 19.04 2.15
CA GLY A 276 33.48 19.71 3.20
C GLY A 276 33.93 18.69 4.24
N GLU A 277 35.17 18.83 4.74
CA GLU A 277 35.72 18.00 5.82
C GLU A 277 34.89 18.16 7.10
N GLY A 278 34.32 17.06 7.60
CA GLY A 278 33.65 17.02 8.89
C GLY A 278 33.14 15.61 9.20
N GLU A 279 33.43 15.12 10.41
CA GLU A 279 33.04 13.79 10.89
C GLU A 279 31.52 13.53 10.76
N THR A 280 31.15 12.24 10.64
CA THR A 280 29.77 11.73 10.66
C THR A 280 28.88 12.50 11.63
N SER A 281 27.74 13.00 11.14
CA SER A 281 26.87 13.84 11.96
C SER A 281 26.37 13.05 13.19
N PRO A 282 26.33 13.66 14.39
CA PRO A 282 25.78 13.05 15.61
C PRO A 282 24.33 12.55 15.49
N ALA A 283 23.65 12.80 14.37
CA ALA A 283 22.33 12.24 14.04
C ALA A 283 22.31 10.70 14.02
N LEU A 284 23.41 10.03 13.65
CA LEU A 284 23.53 8.57 13.66
C LEU A 284 23.94 7.99 15.02
N LYS A 285 24.53 8.80 15.91
CA LYS A 285 24.92 8.41 17.28
C LYS A 285 23.86 8.72 18.33
N ARG A 286 22.77 9.40 17.98
CA ARG A 286 21.67 9.64 18.91
C ARG A 286 20.91 8.34 19.13
N ARG A 287 21.22 7.69 20.26
CA ARG A 287 20.30 6.82 21.00
C ARG A 287 18.96 7.57 21.07
N ARG A 288 18.08 7.32 20.10
CA ARG A 288 16.74 7.94 20.07
C ARG A 288 15.97 7.29 21.20
N GLU A 289 15.75 8.04 22.27
CA GLU A 289 14.68 7.78 23.22
C GLU A 289 13.37 7.97 22.46
N TYR A 290 12.96 6.95 21.73
CA TYR A 290 11.57 6.81 21.34
C TYR A 290 10.80 6.68 22.65
N THR A 291 10.00 7.69 22.99
CA THR A 291 9.13 7.60 24.15
C THR A 291 8.22 6.39 23.94
N THR A 292 8.38 5.39 24.80
CA THR A 292 7.49 4.23 24.84
C THR A 292 6.08 4.75 25.05
N SER A 293 5.22 4.54 24.05
CA SER A 293 3.77 4.50 24.23
C SER A 293 3.16 5.81 24.74
N SER A 294 3.20 6.89 23.95
CA SER A 294 2.08 7.82 24.05
C SER A 294 0.87 7.11 23.43
N VAL A 295 -0.18 6.89 24.22
CA VAL A 295 -1.45 6.42 23.69
C VAL A 295 -1.95 7.55 22.81
N SER A 296 -1.83 7.40 21.49
CA SER A 296 -2.49 8.32 20.57
C SER A 296 -3.98 8.30 20.87
N ASN A 297 -4.57 9.49 21.04
CA ASN A 297 -6.01 9.68 21.14
C ASN A 297 -6.70 9.54 19.77
N ASP A 298 -5.96 9.15 18.72
CA ASP A 298 -6.52 8.92 17.40
C ASP A 298 -7.60 7.81 17.46
N PRO A 299 -8.85 8.13 17.12
CA PRO A 299 -9.91 7.13 17.07
C PRO A 299 -9.72 6.13 15.93
N ILE A 300 -8.90 6.46 14.92
CA ILE A 300 -8.67 5.62 13.74
C ILE A 300 -7.26 5.04 13.77
N ASP A 301 -7.20 3.73 14.00
CA ASP A 301 -6.01 2.92 13.84
C ASP A 301 -6.38 1.60 13.18
N TYR A 302 -5.38 0.76 12.89
CA TYR A 302 -5.56 -0.53 12.20
C TYR A 302 -6.55 -1.50 12.87
N SER A 303 -7.07 -1.20 14.08
CA SER A 303 -8.20 -1.95 14.68
C SER A 303 -9.54 -1.80 13.96
N VAL A 304 -9.64 -0.85 13.02
CA VAL A 304 -10.78 -0.79 12.09
C VAL A 304 -10.73 -1.87 11.02
N VAL A 305 -9.60 -2.56 10.84
CA VAL A 305 -9.50 -3.68 9.90
C VAL A 305 -9.93 -4.97 10.59
N GLY A 306 -10.69 -5.81 9.88
CA GLY A 306 -11.01 -7.15 10.35
C GLY A 306 -11.06 -8.17 9.22
N ILE A 307 -10.75 -9.41 9.56
CA ILE A 307 -10.91 -10.56 8.68
C ILE A 307 -12.04 -11.45 9.19
N SER A 308 -12.71 -12.16 8.31
CA SER A 308 -13.63 -13.23 8.73
C SER A 308 -13.44 -14.50 7.92
N ILE A 309 -13.81 -15.60 8.56
CA ILE A 309 -13.91 -16.92 7.95
C ILE A 309 -15.25 -17.52 8.33
N GLY A 310 -15.88 -18.23 7.41
CA GLY A 310 -17.17 -18.85 7.66
C GLY A 310 -17.60 -19.80 6.56
N ALA A 311 -18.89 -20.12 6.60
CA ALA A 311 -19.56 -20.89 5.58
C ALA A 311 -20.78 -20.12 5.08
N ARG A 312 -21.11 -20.32 3.81
CA ARG A 312 -22.26 -19.72 3.14
C ARG A 312 -23.01 -20.81 2.40
N TYR A 313 -24.27 -21.02 2.73
CA TYR A 313 -25.17 -21.87 1.97
C TYR A 313 -25.65 -21.09 0.75
N LEU A 314 -25.45 -21.68 -0.42
CA LEU A 314 -25.81 -21.12 -1.72
C LEU A 314 -27.13 -21.74 -2.17
N ASP A 315 -28.22 -20.97 -2.12
CA ASP A 315 -29.48 -21.29 -2.81
C ASP A 315 -29.43 -20.61 -4.17
N LEU A 316 -28.96 -21.36 -5.18
CA LEU A 316 -28.62 -20.82 -6.50
C LEU A 316 -29.83 -20.89 -7.43
N ASP A 317 -29.96 -19.90 -8.32
CA ASP A 317 -30.91 -19.97 -9.42
C ASP A 317 -30.68 -21.23 -10.27
N SER A 318 -31.77 -21.85 -10.71
CA SER A 318 -31.74 -23.02 -11.58
C SER A 318 -31.00 -22.78 -12.90
N ASP A 319 -30.93 -21.52 -13.35
CA ASP A 319 -30.19 -21.09 -14.54
C ASP A 319 -28.69 -21.37 -14.44
N TRP A 320 -28.13 -21.42 -13.22
CA TRP A 320 -26.74 -21.83 -13.00
C TRP A 320 -26.50 -23.31 -13.31
N GLN A 321 -27.55 -24.14 -13.29
CA GLN A 321 -27.46 -25.59 -13.47
C GLN A 321 -26.49 -26.25 -12.47
N LEU A 322 -26.42 -25.72 -11.25
CA LEU A 322 -25.59 -26.21 -10.16
C LEU A 322 -26.44 -26.68 -9.00
N GLU A 323 -25.94 -27.67 -8.25
CA GLU A 323 -26.57 -28.08 -7.00
C GLU A 323 -26.28 -27.05 -5.89
N ASN A 324 -27.30 -26.75 -5.08
CA ASN A 324 -27.18 -25.95 -3.88
C ASN A 324 -26.17 -26.58 -2.92
N SER A 325 -25.25 -25.79 -2.39
CA SER A 325 -24.14 -26.31 -1.61
C SER A 325 -23.63 -25.31 -0.58
N TRP A 326 -22.87 -25.81 0.38
CA TRP A 326 -22.12 -25.00 1.32
C TRP A 326 -20.78 -24.60 0.72
N ALA A 327 -20.54 -23.30 0.64
CA ALA A 327 -19.27 -22.72 0.24
C ALA A 327 -18.48 -22.23 1.46
N SER A 328 -17.16 -22.36 1.40
CA SER A 328 -16.28 -21.61 2.30
C SER A 328 -16.32 -20.14 1.92
N THR A 329 -16.37 -19.26 2.92
CA THR A 329 -16.32 -17.81 2.69
C THR A 329 -15.26 -17.16 3.59
N ILE A 330 -14.53 -16.22 3.01
CA ILE A 330 -13.59 -15.36 3.71
C ILE A 330 -13.92 -13.91 3.39
N SER A 331 -13.63 -13.00 4.32
CA SER A 331 -13.81 -11.59 4.04
C SER A 331 -12.75 -10.70 4.69
N LEU A 332 -12.56 -9.53 4.09
CA LEU A 332 -11.75 -8.43 4.60
C LEU A 332 -12.64 -7.20 4.75
N GLY A 333 -12.78 -6.71 5.97
CA GLY A 333 -13.67 -5.59 6.31
C GLY A 333 -12.96 -4.39 6.92
N VAL A 334 -13.52 -3.21 6.68
CA VAL A 334 -13.09 -1.93 7.27
C VAL A 334 -14.28 -1.31 8.01
N TYR A 335 -14.14 -1.17 9.33
CA TYR A 335 -15.17 -0.66 10.25
C TYR A 335 -14.96 0.83 10.50
N PHE A 336 -15.53 1.68 9.64
CA PHE A 336 -15.36 3.13 9.72
C PHE A 336 -15.98 3.72 10.99
N THR A 337 -17.18 3.29 11.33
CA THR A 337 -17.86 3.73 12.55
C THR A 337 -18.54 2.54 13.20
N PRO A 338 -19.00 2.66 14.47
CA PRO A 338 -19.86 1.63 15.07
C PRO A 338 -21.13 1.32 14.26
N GLN A 339 -21.55 2.23 13.36
CA GLN A 339 -22.73 2.11 12.51
C GLN A 339 -22.42 1.68 11.08
N PHE A 340 -21.18 1.78 10.60
CA PHE A 340 -20.87 1.65 9.17
C PHE A 340 -19.56 0.92 8.93
N SER A 341 -19.61 -0.12 8.09
CA SER A 341 -18.42 -0.82 7.59
C SER A 341 -18.55 -1.13 6.10
N SER A 342 -17.42 -1.39 5.45
CA SER A 342 -17.38 -2.05 4.15
C SER A 342 -16.68 -3.41 4.26
N ARG A 343 -16.88 -4.26 3.26
CA ARG A 343 -16.32 -5.61 3.22
C ARG A 343 -16.13 -6.11 1.80
N LEU A 344 -14.96 -6.69 1.54
CA LEU A 344 -14.72 -7.57 0.40
C LEU A 344 -14.95 -9.02 0.85
N ASN A 345 -15.91 -9.70 0.25
CA ASN A 345 -16.21 -11.11 0.48
C ASN A 345 -15.69 -11.94 -0.70
N TYR A 346 -15.21 -13.15 -0.41
CA TYR A 346 -14.88 -14.17 -1.40
C TYR A 346 -15.41 -15.52 -0.93
N SER A 347 -16.21 -16.17 -1.77
CA SER A 347 -16.79 -17.49 -1.50
C SER A 347 -16.45 -18.44 -2.63
N ARG A 348 -16.11 -19.68 -2.31
CA ARG A 348 -15.75 -20.70 -3.29
C ARG A 348 -16.27 -22.07 -2.88
N VAL A 349 -16.72 -22.83 -3.89
CA VAL A 349 -17.11 -24.24 -3.76
C VAL A 349 -16.91 -24.97 -5.09
N GLU A 350 -16.67 -26.27 -5.04
CA GLU A 350 -16.83 -27.19 -6.18
C GLU A 350 -18.15 -27.92 -5.96
N THR A 351 -19.10 -27.76 -6.89
CA THR A 351 -20.44 -28.32 -6.76
C THR A 351 -20.86 -29.01 -8.06
N PRO A 352 -21.58 -30.16 -8.00
CA PRO A 352 -22.00 -30.86 -9.20
C PRO A 352 -22.97 -30.04 -10.06
N SER A 353 -22.79 -30.13 -11.37
CA SER A 353 -23.83 -29.69 -12.32
C SER A 353 -25.08 -30.56 -12.18
N THR A 354 -26.26 -29.94 -12.17
CA THR A 354 -27.53 -30.64 -12.16
C THR A 354 -27.77 -31.44 -13.45
N ILE A 355 -27.11 -31.07 -14.56
CA ILE A 355 -27.25 -31.72 -15.87
C ILE A 355 -26.20 -32.80 -16.08
N THR A 356 -24.91 -32.44 -16.02
CA THR A 356 -23.82 -33.35 -16.40
C THR A 356 -23.33 -34.20 -15.23
N LYS A 357 -23.67 -33.83 -14.00
CA LYS A 357 -23.13 -34.41 -12.75
C LYS A 357 -21.61 -34.28 -12.61
N ALA A 358 -20.95 -33.50 -13.47
CA ALA A 358 -19.56 -33.13 -13.31
C ALA A 358 -19.43 -31.98 -12.31
N ASP A 359 -18.33 -31.96 -11.54
CA ASP A 359 -18.05 -30.88 -10.61
C ASP A 359 -17.67 -29.60 -11.35
N VAL A 360 -18.30 -28.49 -10.94
CA VAL A 360 -18.06 -27.15 -11.48
C VAL A 360 -17.58 -26.25 -10.34
N SER A 361 -16.51 -25.49 -10.60
CA SER A 361 -16.02 -24.48 -9.67
C SER A 361 -16.94 -23.26 -9.70
N TYR A 362 -17.57 -22.96 -8.57
CA TYR A 362 -18.34 -21.75 -8.35
C TYR A 362 -17.55 -20.81 -7.45
N GLU A 363 -17.40 -19.57 -7.88
CA GLU A 363 -16.77 -18.50 -7.11
C GLU A 363 -17.65 -17.26 -7.12
N ASN A 364 -17.77 -16.60 -5.97
CA ASN A 364 -18.49 -15.36 -5.82
C ASN A 364 -17.64 -14.39 -5.01
N TYR A 365 -17.45 -13.18 -5.52
CA TYR A 365 -16.91 -12.07 -4.74
C TYR A 365 -17.85 -10.89 -4.74
N SER A 366 -17.91 -10.18 -3.61
CA SER A 366 -18.73 -8.98 -3.48
C SER A 366 -18.03 -7.92 -2.63
N PHE A 367 -18.24 -6.67 -3.00
CA PHE A 367 -17.90 -5.51 -2.19
C PHE A 367 -19.18 -4.91 -1.62
N ASP A 368 -19.31 -5.00 -0.30
CA ASP A 368 -20.52 -4.72 0.44
C ASP A 368 -20.34 -3.58 1.42
N PHE A 369 -21.35 -2.72 1.54
CA PHE A 369 -21.51 -1.77 2.62
C PHE A 369 -22.52 -2.29 3.63
N GLN A 370 -22.23 -2.11 4.91
CA GLN A 370 -23.05 -2.59 6.03
C GLN A 370 -23.42 -1.42 6.94
N TYR A 371 -24.72 -1.33 7.27
CA TYR A 371 -25.25 -0.35 8.21
C TYR A 371 -25.81 -1.06 9.44
N TYR A 372 -25.23 -0.81 10.61
CA TYR A 372 -25.60 -1.45 11.88
C TYR A 372 -26.57 -0.59 12.68
N PHE A 373 -27.70 -1.17 13.05
CA PHE A 373 -28.62 -0.62 14.04
C PHE A 373 -28.14 -0.93 15.45
N ASN A 374 -28.54 -0.10 16.40
CA ASN A 374 -28.22 -0.27 17.82
C ASN A 374 -26.70 -0.43 18.06
N SER A 375 -25.88 0.40 17.41
CA SER A 375 -24.41 0.29 17.44
C SER A 375 -23.76 0.34 18.82
N LYS A 376 -24.48 0.83 19.84
CA LYS A 376 -24.02 0.81 21.24
C LYS A 376 -24.18 -0.56 21.91
N GLU A 377 -25.02 -1.42 21.36
CA GLU A 377 -25.28 -2.76 21.87
C GLU A 377 -24.34 -3.79 21.24
N LYS A 378 -24.16 -4.92 21.92
CA LYS A 378 -23.33 -6.03 21.41
C LYS A 378 -24.00 -6.79 20.27
N LEU A 379 -25.33 -6.91 20.30
CA LEU A 379 -26.12 -7.53 19.25
C LEU A 379 -26.72 -6.46 18.35
N ARG A 380 -26.31 -6.45 17.09
CA ARG A 380 -26.62 -5.40 16.12
C ARG A 380 -27.25 -6.02 14.88
N PRO A 381 -28.56 -5.82 14.67
CA PRO A 381 -29.13 -6.00 13.35
C PRO A 381 -28.43 -5.07 12.35
N TYR A 382 -28.22 -5.54 11.13
CA TYR A 382 -27.67 -4.71 10.06
C TYR A 382 -28.36 -4.97 8.73
N LEU A 383 -28.27 -3.98 7.84
CA LEU A 383 -28.52 -4.14 6.42
C LEU A 383 -27.20 -4.18 5.67
N ASN A 384 -27.12 -4.97 4.61
CA ASN A 384 -26.03 -4.92 3.66
C ASN A 384 -26.55 -4.60 2.25
N ALA A 385 -25.72 -3.90 1.48
CA ALA A 385 -25.93 -3.68 0.07
C ALA A 385 -24.57 -3.58 -0.63
N GLY A 386 -24.46 -4.13 -1.83
CA GLY A 386 -23.19 -4.21 -2.52
C GLY A 386 -23.33 -4.58 -3.99
N ILE A 387 -22.16 -4.82 -4.56
CA ILE A 387 -21.96 -5.29 -5.93
C ILE A 387 -20.96 -6.42 -5.91
N GLY A 388 -21.05 -7.33 -6.87
CA GLY A 388 -20.14 -8.46 -6.97
C GLY A 388 -20.10 -9.07 -8.35
N GLU A 389 -19.27 -10.09 -8.53
CA GLU A 389 -19.33 -10.94 -9.70
C GLU A 389 -19.30 -12.42 -9.27
N THR A 390 -20.01 -13.24 -10.03
CA THR A 390 -19.98 -14.70 -9.93
C THR A 390 -19.24 -15.27 -11.12
N LEU A 391 -18.33 -16.22 -10.88
CA LEU A 391 -17.52 -16.87 -11.89
C LEU A 391 -17.73 -18.37 -11.84
N LEU A 392 -17.95 -18.95 -13.02
CA LEU A 392 -18.00 -20.38 -13.23
C LEU A 392 -16.70 -20.87 -13.88
N GLU A 393 -16.30 -22.09 -13.55
CA GLU A 393 -15.17 -22.79 -14.18
C GLU A 393 -13.84 -22.02 -14.10
N LYS A 394 -13.76 -21.06 -13.17
CA LYS A 394 -12.64 -20.11 -13.04
C LYS A 394 -12.41 -19.22 -14.26
N SER A 395 -13.37 -19.17 -15.20
CA SER A 395 -13.25 -18.41 -16.44
C SER A 395 -13.75 -16.97 -16.27
N VAL A 396 -12.91 -16.00 -16.65
CA VAL A 396 -13.27 -14.57 -16.68
C VAL A 396 -14.33 -14.31 -17.75
N ASP A 397 -14.37 -15.11 -18.82
CA ASP A 397 -15.37 -14.99 -19.89
C ASP A 397 -16.78 -15.41 -19.44
N LEU A 398 -16.88 -16.20 -18.36
CA LEU A 398 -18.13 -16.67 -17.77
C LEU A 398 -18.52 -15.86 -16.52
N LYS A 399 -17.91 -14.68 -16.32
CA LYS A 399 -18.24 -13.84 -15.17
C LYS A 399 -19.58 -13.15 -15.36
N THR A 400 -20.32 -13.03 -14.26
CA THR A 400 -21.63 -12.39 -14.23
C THR A 400 -21.65 -11.34 -13.13
N PHE A 401 -21.86 -10.08 -13.51
CA PHE A 401 -22.03 -8.98 -12.57
C PHE A 401 -23.35 -9.11 -11.80
N GLN A 402 -23.30 -8.84 -10.50
CA GLN A 402 -24.44 -8.94 -9.60
C GLN A 402 -24.52 -7.69 -8.71
N ILE A 403 -25.76 -7.29 -8.41
CA ILE A 403 -26.05 -6.39 -7.29
C ILE A 403 -26.62 -7.24 -6.15
N ASN A 404 -26.35 -6.86 -4.91
CA ASN A 404 -26.86 -7.62 -3.78
C ASN A 404 -27.34 -6.73 -2.63
N ALA A 405 -28.31 -7.24 -1.89
CA ALA A 405 -28.85 -6.60 -0.71
C ALA A 405 -29.38 -7.64 0.28
N GLY A 406 -29.40 -7.32 1.56
CA GLY A 406 -29.78 -8.27 2.58
C GLY A 406 -29.77 -7.71 3.99
N ALA A 407 -29.89 -8.63 4.94
CA ALA A 407 -29.96 -8.31 6.35
C ALA A 407 -29.28 -9.38 7.19
N GLY A 408 -28.74 -8.98 8.34
CA GLY A 408 -28.08 -9.90 9.24
C GLY A 408 -28.02 -9.43 10.68
N LEU A 409 -27.38 -10.26 11.50
CA LEU A 409 -27.10 -10.02 12.90
C LEU A 409 -25.59 -10.07 13.12
N HIS A 410 -25.05 -9.04 13.75
CA HIS A 410 -23.67 -8.97 14.25
C HIS A 410 -23.67 -9.06 15.77
N TYR A 411 -22.99 -10.06 16.32
CA TYR A 411 -22.86 -10.25 17.76
C TYR A 411 -21.41 -10.11 18.21
N GLN A 412 -21.09 -8.97 18.81
CA GLN A 412 -19.78 -8.68 19.38
C GLN A 412 -19.66 -9.26 20.80
N PHE A 413 -18.99 -10.40 20.93
CA PHE A 413 -18.77 -11.04 22.24
C PHE A 413 -17.42 -10.68 22.87
N HIS A 414 -16.49 -10.12 22.10
CA HIS A 414 -15.20 -9.61 22.55
C HIS A 414 -14.81 -8.37 21.72
N ALA A 415 -13.88 -7.53 22.21
CA ALA A 415 -13.41 -6.36 21.46
C ALA A 415 -12.90 -6.73 20.06
N ASN A 416 -12.13 -7.82 19.97
CA ASN A 416 -11.61 -8.35 18.71
C ASN A 416 -12.53 -9.37 18.00
N TRP A 417 -13.54 -9.94 18.67
CA TRP A 417 -14.28 -11.08 18.10
C TRP A 417 -15.78 -10.83 18.03
N ALA A 418 -16.35 -11.17 16.87
CA ALA A 418 -17.78 -11.12 16.63
C ALA A 418 -18.26 -12.30 15.78
N LEU A 419 -19.54 -12.64 15.91
CA LEU A 419 -20.24 -13.56 15.00
C LEU A 419 -21.13 -12.77 14.07
N LEU A 420 -21.20 -13.19 12.81
CA LEU A 420 -22.12 -12.68 11.81
C LEU A 420 -23.00 -13.82 11.30
N ALA A 421 -24.28 -13.53 11.20
CA ALA A 421 -25.24 -14.38 10.50
C ALA A 421 -26.09 -13.51 9.59
N ASP A 422 -26.10 -13.79 8.30
CA ASP A 422 -26.87 -12.99 7.33
C ASP A 422 -27.54 -13.82 6.25
N TRP A 423 -28.55 -13.18 5.66
CA TRP A 423 -29.10 -13.51 4.37
C TRP A 423 -28.80 -12.37 3.41
N SER A 424 -28.38 -12.72 2.19
CA SER A 424 -28.11 -11.77 1.11
C SER A 424 -28.72 -12.31 -0.19
N HIS A 425 -29.50 -11.46 -0.85
CA HIS A 425 -30.07 -11.72 -2.16
C HIS A 425 -29.18 -11.11 -3.24
N TYR A 426 -28.78 -11.90 -4.23
CA TYR A 426 -27.97 -11.48 -5.37
C TYR A 426 -28.83 -11.53 -6.64
N TYR A 427 -28.78 -10.45 -7.40
CA TYR A 427 -29.48 -10.31 -8.67
C TYR A 427 -28.52 -9.93 -9.79
N SER A 428 -28.56 -10.68 -10.88
CA SER A 428 -27.83 -10.35 -12.11
C SER A 428 -28.75 -9.73 -13.14
N THR A 429 -28.38 -8.55 -13.66
CA THR A 429 -29.12 -7.90 -14.74
C THR A 429 -28.87 -8.55 -16.11
N SER A 430 -27.69 -9.14 -16.33
CA SER A 430 -27.31 -9.72 -17.63
C SER A 430 -27.89 -11.11 -17.83
N THR A 431 -27.94 -11.91 -16.77
CA THR A 431 -28.45 -13.29 -16.81
C THR A 431 -29.83 -13.44 -16.20
N SER A 432 -30.39 -12.39 -15.58
CA SER A 432 -31.69 -12.43 -14.89
C SER A 432 -31.79 -13.47 -13.77
N THR A 433 -30.64 -13.84 -13.19
CA THR A 433 -30.54 -14.83 -12.10
C THR A 433 -30.81 -14.21 -10.74
N ASN A 434 -31.38 -15.01 -9.84
CA ASN A 434 -31.72 -14.65 -8.46
C ASN A 434 -31.16 -15.70 -7.50
N ASP A 435 -30.15 -15.34 -6.72
CA ASP A 435 -29.51 -16.24 -5.76
C ASP A 435 -29.77 -15.77 -4.32
N ASP A 436 -30.09 -16.69 -3.43
CA ASP A 436 -30.27 -16.43 -2.00
C ASP A 436 -29.17 -17.11 -1.18
N LEU A 437 -28.36 -16.30 -0.50
CA LEU A 437 -27.16 -16.77 0.17
C LEU A 437 -27.30 -16.56 1.68
N PHE A 438 -27.11 -17.62 2.46
CA PHE A 438 -27.17 -17.58 3.92
C PHE A 438 -25.79 -17.83 4.50
N SER A 439 -25.27 -16.91 5.30
CA SER A 439 -23.89 -17.01 5.81
C SER A 439 -23.80 -17.00 7.33
N GLY A 440 -22.79 -17.72 7.84
CA GLY A 440 -22.35 -17.69 9.22
C GLY A 440 -20.84 -17.50 9.27
N GLN A 441 -20.36 -16.41 9.87
CA GLN A 441 -18.94 -16.04 9.86
C GLN A 441 -18.44 -15.63 11.23
N LEU A 442 -17.18 -16.00 11.53
CA LEU A 442 -16.44 -15.53 12.69
C LEU A 442 -15.52 -14.39 12.25
N VAL A 443 -15.67 -13.23 12.89
CA VAL A 443 -14.89 -12.01 12.62
C VAL A 443 -13.79 -11.87 13.65
N TYR A 444 -12.59 -11.52 13.19
CA TYR A 444 -11.48 -11.04 13.99
C TYR A 444 -11.09 -9.62 13.55
N ARG A 445 -11.14 -8.65 14.47
CA ARG A 445 -10.62 -7.29 14.29
C ARG A 445 -9.22 -7.16 14.87
N PHE A 446 -8.32 -6.51 14.14
CA PHE A 446 -6.92 -6.36 14.55
C PHE A 446 -6.73 -5.39 15.73
N GLY A 447 -5.50 -5.33 16.25
CA GLY A 447 -5.11 -4.39 17.31
C GLY A 447 -5.95 -4.56 18.57
N ARG A 448 -6.45 -3.44 19.11
CA ARG A 448 -7.33 -3.45 20.29
C ARG A 448 -8.78 -3.85 19.98
N GLY A 449 -9.11 -4.14 18.73
CA GLY A 449 -10.48 -4.40 18.28
C GLY A 449 -11.35 -3.15 18.37
N GLU A 450 -12.65 -3.37 18.45
CA GLU A 450 -13.65 -2.31 18.61
C GLU A 450 -13.60 -1.66 19.99
N ARG A 451 -13.72 -0.33 20.04
CA ARG A 451 -13.66 0.49 21.27
C ARG A 451 -14.93 1.27 21.52
#